data_AF-A0A924HXC3-F1
#
_entry.id   AF-A0A924HXC3-F1
#
_cell.length_a   1.000
_cell.length_b   1.000
_cell.length_c   1.000
_cell.angle_alpha   90.00
_cell.angle_beta   90.00
_cell.angle_gamma   90.00
#
_symmetry.space_group_name_H-M   'P 1'
#
loop_
_entity.id
_entity.type
_entity.pdbx_description
1 polymer ?
#
loop_
_entity_poly.entity_id
_entity_poly.type
_entity_poly.pdbx_seq_one_letter_code
_entity_poly.pdbx_strand_id
1 'polypeptide(L)'
;MNTEQTIAKIAAKNDEFRRNMSGCTVTCGIVAMGPAVNEIFVRVRDFSTFTENNDPYEEHDFGSFEVLGQKIFWKIDYYDEEMKRWCDPLSDECHRHLTIMLAEEY
;
A
#
# COMPACT_ATOMS: atom_id res chain seq x y z
N MET A 1 -24.74 -3.34 5.85
CA MET A 1 -23.60 -4.28 5.77
C MET A 1 -22.98 -4.37 7.15
N ASN A 2 -22.54 -5.54 7.57
CA ASN A 2 -21.74 -5.65 8.80
C ASN A 2 -20.30 -5.17 8.51
N THR A 3 -19.58 -4.76 9.55
CA THR A 3 -18.23 -4.17 9.44
C THR A 3 -17.26 -5.09 8.69
N GLU A 4 -17.34 -6.40 8.93
CA GLU A 4 -16.52 -7.41 8.24
C GLU A 4 -16.71 -7.41 6.71
N GLN A 5 -17.95 -7.27 6.22
CA GLN A 5 -18.22 -7.16 4.78
C GLN A 5 -17.70 -5.86 4.17
N THR A 6 -17.62 -4.79 4.96
CA THR A 6 -17.06 -3.51 4.53
C THR A 6 -15.54 -3.64 4.40
N ILE A 7 -14.87 -4.14 5.44
CA ILE A 7 -13.41 -4.34 5.47
C ILE A 7 -12.96 -5.24 4.32
N ALA A 8 -13.62 -6.39 4.11
CA ALA A 8 -13.28 -7.31 3.03
C ALA A 8 -13.39 -6.68 1.63
N LYS A 9 -14.31 -5.73 1.43
CA LYS A 9 -14.41 -4.97 0.17
C LYS A 9 -13.29 -3.95 0.01
N ILE A 10 -12.92 -3.27 1.10
CA ILE A 10 -11.79 -2.34 1.10
C ILE A 10 -10.51 -3.10 0.77
N ALA A 11 -10.26 -4.22 1.45
CA ALA A 11 -9.14 -5.13 1.19
C ALA A 11 -9.08 -5.59 -0.26
N ALA A 12 -10.21 -6.02 -0.83
CA ALA A 12 -10.26 -6.43 -2.23
C ALA A 12 -9.89 -5.29 -3.21
N LYS A 13 -10.41 -4.07 -2.99
CA LYS A 13 -10.07 -2.89 -3.80
C LYS A 13 -8.59 -2.50 -3.65
N ASN A 14 -8.04 -2.61 -2.44
CA ASN A 14 -6.64 -2.30 -2.15
C ASN A 14 -5.69 -3.32 -2.79
N ASP A 15 -6.02 -4.61 -2.68
CA ASP A 15 -5.29 -5.69 -3.32
C ASP A 15 -5.29 -5.54 -4.85
N GLU A 16 -6.42 -5.18 -5.46
CA GLU A 16 -6.50 -4.89 -6.89
C GLU A 16 -5.63 -3.69 -7.29
N PHE A 17 -5.74 -2.59 -6.54
CA PHE A 17 -4.96 -1.38 -6.79
C PHE A 17 -3.45 -1.64 -6.67
N ARG A 18 -3.02 -2.30 -5.60
CA ARG A 18 -1.63 -2.71 -5.38
C ARG A 18 -1.14 -3.64 -6.49
N ARG A 19 -1.97 -4.56 -6.99
CA ARG A 19 -1.56 -5.44 -8.10
C ARG A 19 -1.35 -4.70 -9.42
N ASN A 20 -2.10 -3.62 -9.65
CA ASN A 20 -2.01 -2.82 -10.87
C ASN A 20 -0.83 -1.83 -10.85
N MET A 21 -0.31 -1.47 -9.68
CA MET A 21 0.80 -0.50 -9.48
C MET A 21 0.55 0.90 -10.09
N SER A 22 -0.70 1.23 -10.40
CA SER A 22 -1.09 2.54 -10.90
C SER A 22 -0.99 3.59 -9.79
N GLY A 23 -0.48 4.79 -10.09
CA GLY A 23 -0.39 5.87 -9.10
C GLY A 23 0.59 5.56 -7.96
N CYS A 24 1.62 4.75 -8.22
CA CYS A 24 2.66 4.42 -7.26
C CYS A 24 3.74 5.51 -7.21
N THR A 25 4.11 5.95 -6.00
CA THR A 25 5.28 6.77 -5.73
C THR A 25 6.30 5.97 -4.94
N VAL A 26 7.58 6.22 -5.20
CA VAL A 26 8.70 5.65 -4.45
C VAL A 26 9.57 6.77 -3.89
N THR A 27 10.07 6.62 -2.68
CA THR A 27 11.00 7.58 -2.08
C THR A 27 12.41 7.46 -2.67
N CYS A 28 13.25 8.45 -2.41
CA CYS A 28 14.63 8.45 -2.88
C CYS A 28 15.45 7.30 -2.27
N GLY A 29 15.15 6.88 -1.03
CA GLY A 29 15.77 5.71 -0.40
C GLY A 29 15.56 4.43 -1.22
N ILE A 30 14.33 4.20 -1.69
CA ILE A 30 14.02 3.06 -2.57
C ILE A 30 14.76 3.19 -3.90
N VAL A 31 14.72 4.35 -4.56
CA VAL A 31 15.42 4.57 -5.84
C VAL A 31 16.92 4.31 -5.70
N ALA A 32 17.53 4.68 -4.57
CA ALA A 32 18.95 4.46 -4.30
C ALA A 32 19.33 2.97 -4.17
N MET A 33 18.36 2.07 -3.98
CA MET A 33 18.61 0.61 -3.96
C MET A 33 18.86 0.01 -5.37
N GLY A 34 18.74 0.81 -6.44
CA GLY A 34 19.13 0.43 -7.78
C GLY A 34 18.36 -0.80 -8.30
N PRO A 35 19.04 -1.87 -8.78
CA PRO A 35 18.36 -3.04 -9.35
C PRO A 35 17.37 -3.74 -8.41
N ALA A 36 17.56 -3.63 -7.09
CA ALA A 36 16.68 -4.23 -6.08
C ALA A 36 15.27 -3.62 -6.08
N VAL A 37 15.10 -2.44 -6.66
CA VAL A 37 13.78 -1.79 -6.82
C VAL A 37 12.80 -2.73 -7.52
N ASN A 38 13.22 -3.43 -8.57
CA ASN A 38 12.34 -4.36 -9.29
C ASN A 38 11.80 -5.49 -8.39
N GLU A 39 12.65 -6.03 -7.51
CA GLU A 39 12.23 -7.03 -6.52
C GLU A 39 11.21 -6.44 -5.55
N ILE A 40 11.44 -5.20 -5.09
CA ILE A 40 10.53 -4.49 -4.19
C ILE A 40 9.15 -4.31 -4.84
N PHE A 41 9.09 -3.88 -6.11
CA PHE A 41 7.84 -3.74 -6.85
C PHE A 41 7.08 -5.08 -6.94
N VAL A 42 7.78 -6.18 -7.27
CA VAL A 42 7.16 -7.52 -7.33
C VAL A 42 6.65 -7.95 -5.96
N ARG A 43 7.43 -7.74 -4.90
CA ARG A 43 7.02 -8.10 -3.54
C ARG A 43 5.85 -7.28 -3.03
N VAL A 44 5.77 -5.98 -3.34
CA VAL A 44 4.59 -5.17 -3.02
C VAL A 44 3.38 -5.71 -3.78
N ARG A 45 3.50 -5.92 -5.09
CA ARG A 45 2.39 -6.42 -5.93
C ARG A 45 1.81 -7.74 -5.41
N ASP A 46 2.70 -8.66 -5.05
CA ASP A 46 2.36 -10.04 -4.68
C ASP A 46 2.29 -10.22 -3.15
N PHE A 47 2.30 -9.13 -2.37
CA PHE A 47 2.29 -9.18 -0.91
C PHE A 47 1.02 -9.86 -0.38
N SER A 48 1.18 -10.87 0.45
CA SER A 48 0.07 -11.63 1.04
C SER A 48 0.28 -11.96 2.52
N THR A 49 1.25 -11.31 3.18
CA THR A 49 1.63 -11.58 4.57
C THR A 49 1.09 -10.48 5.49
N PHE A 50 -0.23 -10.48 5.65
CA PHE A 50 -0.93 -9.60 6.57
C PHE A 50 -0.99 -10.23 7.95
N THR A 51 -0.71 -9.42 8.96
CA THR A 51 -0.62 -9.78 10.37
C THR A 51 -1.21 -8.64 11.18
N GLU A 52 -1.67 -8.91 12.40
CA GLU A 52 -2.21 -7.87 13.29
C GLU A 52 -1.25 -6.67 13.49
N ASN A 53 0.07 -6.89 13.36
CA ASN A 53 1.08 -5.84 13.52
C ASN A 53 1.19 -4.88 12.33
N ASN A 54 0.86 -5.33 11.11
CA ASN A 54 0.98 -4.52 9.90
C ASN A 54 -0.37 -4.22 9.25
N ASP A 55 -1.44 -4.88 9.66
CA ASP A 55 -2.77 -4.72 9.11
C ASP A 55 -3.83 -4.94 10.21
N PRO A 56 -3.85 -4.10 11.27
CA PRO A 56 -4.75 -4.26 12.41
C PRO A 56 -6.23 -4.10 12.04
N TYR A 57 -6.52 -3.48 10.91
CA TYR A 57 -7.87 -3.24 10.40
C TYR A 57 -8.28 -4.21 9.29
N GLU A 58 -7.37 -5.12 8.88
CA GLU A 58 -7.58 -6.08 7.80
C GLU A 58 -7.97 -5.43 6.46
N GLU A 59 -7.61 -4.15 6.28
CA GLU A 59 -7.93 -3.37 5.08
C GLU A 59 -6.90 -3.57 3.99
N HIS A 60 -5.79 -4.26 4.26
CA HIS A 60 -4.72 -4.51 3.30
C HIS A 60 -4.09 -3.22 2.73
N ASP A 61 -4.11 -2.13 3.51
CA ASP A 61 -3.61 -0.82 3.10
C ASP A 61 -2.17 -0.54 3.54
N PHE A 62 -1.58 -1.40 4.36
CA PHE A 62 -0.20 -1.27 4.82
C PHE A 62 0.51 -2.63 4.83
N GLY A 63 1.82 -2.60 4.60
CA GLY A 63 2.66 -3.79 4.78
C GLY A 63 4.14 -3.46 4.90
N SER A 64 4.90 -4.45 5.35
CA SER A 64 6.35 -4.36 5.46
C SER A 64 7.04 -5.67 5.19
N PHE A 65 8.25 -5.59 4.63
CA PHE A 65 9.13 -6.73 4.38
C PHE A 65 10.58 -6.26 4.28
N GLU A 66 11.53 -7.20 4.22
CA GLU A 66 12.96 -6.90 4.14
C GLU A 66 13.55 -7.25 2.76
N VAL A 67 14.37 -6.36 2.21
CA VAL A 67 15.18 -6.58 1.00
C VAL A 67 16.60 -6.07 1.27
N LEU A 68 17.61 -6.91 1.06
CA LEU A 68 19.03 -6.57 1.30
C LEU A 68 19.32 -6.01 2.71
N GLY A 69 18.66 -6.52 3.74
CA GLY A 69 18.82 -6.03 5.12
C GLY A 69 18.13 -4.69 5.40
N GLN A 70 17.42 -4.12 4.43
CA GLN A 70 16.65 -2.89 4.57
C GLN A 70 15.17 -3.23 4.75
N LYS A 71 14.55 -2.66 5.78
CA LYS A 71 13.11 -2.80 6.00
C LYS A 71 12.37 -1.83 5.08
N ILE A 72 11.49 -2.36 4.25
CA ILE A 72 10.67 -1.62 3.30
C ILE A 72 9.25 -1.53 3.84
N PHE A 73 8.67 -0.35 3.80
CA PHE A 73 7.26 -0.11 4.03
C PHE A 73 6.55 0.21 2.71
N TRP A 74 5.31 -0.22 2.61
CA TRP A 74 4.40 0.26 1.59
C TRP A 74 3.05 0.57 2.24
N LYS A 75 2.37 1.58 1.71
CA LYS A 75 1.03 1.95 2.16
C LYS A 75 0.15 2.46 1.02
N ILE A 76 -1.16 2.36 1.21
CA ILE A 76 -2.20 2.95 0.36
C ILE A 76 -2.88 4.05 1.14
N ASP A 77 -2.74 5.28 0.66
CA ASP A 77 -3.50 6.42 1.18
C ASP A 77 -4.74 6.67 0.31
N TYR A 78 -5.76 7.29 0.91
CA TYR A 78 -7.04 7.59 0.24
C TYR A 78 -7.24 9.09 0.13
N TYR A 79 -7.49 9.58 -1.08
CA TYR A 79 -7.70 10.99 -1.35
C TYR A 79 -8.93 11.29 -2.23
N ASP A 80 -9.57 12.43 -1.97
CA ASP A 80 -10.57 13.02 -2.87
C ASP A 80 -9.98 13.35 -4.27
N GLU A 81 -10.84 13.71 -5.22
CA GLU A 81 -10.43 14.06 -6.60
C GLU A 81 -9.36 15.15 -6.65
N GLU A 82 -9.34 16.06 -5.68
CA GLU A 82 -8.35 17.13 -5.57
C GLU A 82 -7.02 16.70 -4.95
N MET A 83 -6.89 15.44 -4.50
CA MET A 83 -5.72 14.90 -3.78
C MET A 83 -5.39 15.67 -2.48
N LYS A 84 -6.40 16.20 -1.78
CA LYS A 84 -6.20 17.11 -0.63
C LYS A 84 -6.74 16.56 0.68
N ARG A 85 -7.79 15.75 0.63
CA ARG A 85 -8.48 15.29 1.84
C ARG A 85 -8.70 13.79 1.77
N TRP A 86 -8.80 13.19 2.94
CA TRP A 86 -9.22 11.81 3.07
C TRP A 86 -10.64 11.61 2.50
N CYS A 87 -10.86 10.46 1.85
CA CYS A 87 -12.15 10.02 1.35
C CYS A 87 -12.49 8.63 1.87
N ASP A 88 -13.79 8.30 1.86
CA ASP A 88 -14.25 6.95 2.14
C ASP A 88 -13.67 5.96 1.10
N PRO A 89 -12.89 4.94 1.50
CA PRO A 89 -12.28 3.96 0.61
C PRO A 89 -13.27 3.24 -0.32
N LEU A 90 -14.54 3.14 0.07
CA LEU A 90 -15.58 2.51 -0.74
C LEU A 90 -16.25 3.48 -1.71
N SER A 91 -16.09 4.79 -1.55
CA SER A 91 -16.61 5.79 -2.50
C SER A 91 -15.97 5.61 -3.89
N ASP A 92 -16.77 5.81 -4.93
CA ASP A 92 -16.31 5.72 -6.32
C ASP A 92 -15.41 6.90 -6.71
N GLU A 93 -15.54 8.03 -6.02
CA GLU A 93 -14.73 9.25 -6.21
C GLU A 93 -13.41 9.20 -5.40
N CYS A 94 -13.14 8.10 -4.70
CA CYS A 94 -11.98 7.98 -3.83
C CYS A 94 -10.77 7.43 -4.58
N HIS A 95 -9.71 8.23 -4.66
CA HIS A 95 -8.45 7.85 -5.27
C HIS A 95 -7.54 7.17 -4.25
N ARG A 96 -6.94 6.05 -4.66
CA ARG A 96 -5.90 5.37 -3.92
C ARG A 96 -4.53 5.85 -4.39
N HIS A 97 -3.58 5.97 -3.46
CA HIS A 97 -2.20 6.31 -3.76
C HIS A 97 -1.26 5.34 -3.06
N LEU A 98 -0.43 4.63 -3.83
CA LEU A 98 0.52 3.66 -3.28
C LEU A 98 1.86 4.36 -3.06
N THR A 99 2.37 4.33 -1.84
CA THR A 99 3.72 4.82 -1.52
C THR A 99 4.58 3.64 -1.08
N ILE A 100 5.78 3.52 -1.66
CA ILE A 100 6.81 2.56 -1.22
C ILE A 100 8.01 3.34 -0.71
N MET A 101 8.47 3.01 0.49
CA MET A 101 9.53 3.75 1.18
C MET A 101 10.39 2.83 2.07
N LEU A 102 11.59 3.29 2.44
CA LEU A 102 12.33 2.66 3.52
C LEU A 102 11.60 2.91 4.84
N ALA A 103 11.69 1.96 5.78
CA ALA A 103 11.07 2.11 7.09
C ALA A 103 11.65 3.29 7.90
N GLU A 104 12.87 3.74 7.59
CA GLU A 104 13.48 4.93 8.20
C GLU A 104 12.95 6.26 7.65
N GLU A 105 12.24 6.22 6.52
CA GLU A 105 11.60 7.40 5.89
C GLU A 105 10.15 7.59 6.34
N TYR A 106 9.64 6.70 7.20
CA TYR A 106 8.29 6.71 7.77
C TYR A 106 8.28 7.23 9.20
#